data_AF-A0A925BC34-F1
#
_entry.id   AF-A0A925BC34-F1
#
_cell.length_a   1.000
_cell.length_b   1.000
_cell.length_c   1.000
_cell.angle_alpha   90.00
_cell.angle_beta   90.00
_cell.angle_gamma   90.00
#
_symmetry.space_group_name_H-M   'P 1'
#
loop_
_entity.id
_entity.type
_entity.pdbx_description
1 polymer ?
#
loop_
_entity_poly.entity_id
_entity_poly.type
_entity_poly.pdbx_seq_one_letter_code
_entity_poly.pdbx_strand_id
1 'polypeptide(L)'
;MIPSRLKPFIHLGAILTVMAVTGIVTGTRMQQRGQWLPEVPNEIGPWRAIDVPLESTTVKLLGAPKTLGRQYKNPFDEPVDVHVISGESFDAYHEPAMCMSGYGFTLTAQIFPRVFEKDNSARAMVLKHEDSGVRILMLFWVQYEDGSTSGIGDMHAYGDISQRMNVGWNTVMNGKQCVIVRAYTRIAPGDGSGAQARRNLYEVSRGMYKGIKNDGSIWRDRSSKLARISLGEINDAS
;
A
#
# COMPACT_ATOMS: atom_id res chain seq x y z
N MET A 1 -4.07 38.13 39.63
CA MET A 1 -2.65 37.72 39.60
C MET A 1 -2.58 36.22 39.80
N ILE A 2 -2.12 35.45 38.80
CA ILE A 2 -1.90 34.01 38.98
C ILE A 2 -0.63 33.83 39.82
N PRO A 3 -0.66 33.05 40.91
CA PRO A 3 0.52 32.81 41.74
C PRO A 3 1.67 32.25 40.88
N SER A 4 2.90 32.75 41.08
CA SER A 4 4.07 32.31 40.28
C SER A 4 4.28 30.79 40.32
N ARG A 5 3.88 30.15 41.42
CA ARG A 5 3.94 28.69 41.62
C ARG A 5 2.93 27.89 40.79
N LEU A 6 1.86 28.51 40.27
CA LEU A 6 0.84 27.85 39.43
C LEU A 6 1.18 27.90 37.92
N LYS A 7 2.05 28.81 37.49
CA LYS A 7 2.46 28.95 36.08
C LYS A 7 2.98 27.64 35.44
N PRO A 8 3.84 26.83 36.08
CA PRO A 8 4.32 25.59 35.46
C PRO A 8 3.21 24.55 35.26
N PHE A 9 2.25 24.46 36.19
CA PHE A 9 1.11 23.54 36.07
C PHE A 9 0.15 23.94 34.94
N ILE A 10 -0.07 25.24 34.74
CA ILE A 10 -0.86 25.74 33.61
C ILE A 10 -0.16 25.44 32.28
N HIS A 11 1.16 25.62 32.19
CA HIS A 11 1.92 25.28 30.97
C HIS A 11 1.89 23.79 30.68
N LEU A 12 2.08 22.94 31.69
CA LEU A 12 2.01 21.49 31.53
C LEU A 12 0.60 21.05 31.10
N GLY A 13 -0.45 21.60 31.72
CA GLY A 13 -1.84 21.33 31.35
C GLY A 13 -2.15 21.75 29.91
N ALA A 14 -1.64 22.90 29.47
CA ALA A 14 -1.79 23.37 28.09
C ALA A 14 -1.07 22.44 27.10
N ILE A 15 0.18 22.02 27.39
CA ILE A 15 0.93 21.08 26.56
C ILE A 15 0.18 19.75 26.42
N LEU A 16 -0.27 19.17 27.53
CA LEU A 16 -1.02 17.91 27.52
C LEU A 16 -2.33 18.02 26.73
N THR A 17 -3.03 19.15 26.86
CA THR A 17 -4.27 19.41 26.11
C THR A 17 -3.98 19.52 24.61
N VAL A 18 -2.93 20.25 24.22
CA VAL A 18 -2.51 20.35 22.81
C VAL A 18 -2.12 18.98 22.25
N MET A 19 -1.37 18.18 23.01
CA MET A 19 -1.01 16.81 22.60
C MET A 19 -2.25 15.91 22.45
N ALA A 20 -3.20 15.95 23.39
CA ALA A 20 -4.42 15.17 23.32
C ALA A 20 -5.29 15.56 22.12
N VAL A 21 -5.51 16.86 21.90
CA VAL A 21 -6.27 17.37 20.74
C VAL A 21 -5.57 16.99 19.44
N THR A 22 -4.25 17.17 19.37
CA THR A 22 -3.45 16.77 18.19
C THR A 22 -3.57 15.27 17.94
N GLY A 23 -3.51 14.44 18.98
CA GLY A 23 -3.69 12.99 18.90
C GLY A 23 -5.07 12.61 18.36
N ILE A 24 -6.14 13.20 18.89
CA ILE A 24 -7.53 12.95 18.43
C ILE A 24 -7.71 13.38 16.98
N VAL A 25 -7.25 14.58 16.61
CA VAL A 25 -7.34 15.09 15.22
C VAL A 25 -6.53 14.22 14.27
N THR A 26 -5.35 13.77 14.69
CA THR A 26 -4.50 12.89 13.88
C THR A 26 -5.14 11.51 13.70
N GLY A 27 -5.64 10.90 14.78
CA GLY A 27 -6.28 9.58 14.74
C GLY A 27 -7.56 9.57 13.89
N THR A 28 -8.42 10.57 14.07
CA THR A 28 -9.65 10.71 13.25
C THR A 28 -9.33 10.94 11.79
N ARG A 29 -8.32 11.77 11.47
CA ARG A 29 -7.85 11.95 10.10
C ARG A 29 -7.30 10.66 9.51
N MET A 30 -6.50 9.88 10.23
CA MET A 30 -5.98 8.60 9.75
C MET A 30 -7.11 7.62 9.44
N GLN A 31 -8.06 7.46 10.37
CA GLN A 31 -9.18 6.53 10.22
C GLN A 31 -10.08 6.89 9.03
N GLN A 32 -10.32 8.19 8.79
CA GLN A 32 -11.10 8.65 7.65
C GLN A 32 -10.33 8.54 6.32
N ARG A 33 -9.01 8.75 6.38
CA ARG A 33 -8.15 8.81 5.20
C ARG A 33 -7.84 7.41 4.66
N GLY A 34 -7.43 6.47 5.51
CA GLY A 34 -7.04 5.11 5.13
C GLY A 34 -8.12 4.22 4.48
N GLN A 35 -9.32 4.76 4.23
CA GLN A 35 -10.46 4.03 3.70
C GLN A 35 -10.39 3.78 2.19
N TRP A 36 -9.47 4.42 1.46
CA TRP A 36 -9.36 4.24 0.01
C TRP A 36 -8.77 2.87 -0.32
N LEU A 37 -9.63 2.03 -0.89
CA LEU A 37 -9.25 0.80 -1.57
C LEU A 37 -9.75 0.96 -3.00
N PRO A 38 -8.86 1.01 -4.01
CA PRO A 38 -9.25 1.33 -5.35
C PRO A 38 -10.06 0.19 -5.99
N GLU A 39 -10.97 0.56 -6.87
CA GLU A 39 -11.55 -0.40 -7.80
C GLU A 39 -10.45 -0.81 -8.81
N VAL A 40 -10.18 -2.11 -8.89
CA VAL A 40 -9.15 -2.65 -9.78
C VAL A 40 -9.80 -3.34 -10.98
N PRO A 41 -9.12 -3.41 -12.14
CA PRO A 41 -9.74 -3.89 -13.36
C PRO A 41 -10.05 -5.40 -13.29
N ASN A 42 -11.24 -5.80 -13.74
CA ASN A 42 -11.60 -7.22 -13.89
C ASN A 42 -10.86 -7.89 -15.06
N GLU A 43 -10.38 -7.08 -16.01
CA GLU A 43 -9.66 -7.54 -17.20
C GLU A 43 -8.45 -6.65 -17.47
N ILE A 44 -7.32 -7.25 -17.84
CA ILE A 44 -6.10 -6.56 -18.26
C ILE A 44 -5.66 -7.15 -19.59
N GLY A 45 -5.99 -6.52 -20.71
CA GLY A 45 -5.73 -7.13 -22.02
C GLY A 45 -6.38 -8.52 -22.12
N PRO A 46 -5.64 -9.60 -22.42
CA PRO A 46 -6.19 -10.95 -22.46
C PRO A 46 -6.38 -11.61 -21.08
N TRP A 47 -5.96 -10.94 -20.00
CA TRP A 47 -6.01 -11.47 -18.65
C TRP A 47 -7.37 -11.24 -18.00
N ARG A 48 -7.95 -12.28 -17.41
CA ARG A 48 -9.23 -12.21 -16.67
C ARG A 48 -9.00 -12.46 -15.19
N ALA A 49 -9.60 -11.63 -14.35
CA ALA A 49 -9.51 -11.75 -12.90
C ALA A 49 -10.56 -12.71 -12.34
N ILE A 50 -10.16 -13.46 -11.32
CA ILE A 50 -11.05 -14.09 -10.35
C ILE A 50 -10.70 -13.55 -8.96
N ASP A 51 -11.72 -13.32 -8.13
CA ASP A 51 -11.50 -12.84 -6.77
C ASP A 51 -10.92 -13.97 -5.91
N VAL A 52 -9.77 -13.68 -5.29
CA VAL A 52 -9.05 -14.59 -4.40
C VAL A 52 -8.65 -13.76 -3.18
N PRO A 53 -9.56 -13.57 -2.21
CA PRO A 53 -9.30 -12.71 -1.07
C PRO A 53 -8.16 -13.27 -0.21
N LEU A 54 -7.44 -12.37 0.47
CA LEU A 54 -6.45 -12.76 1.47
C LEU A 54 -7.12 -13.56 2.61
N GLU A 55 -6.39 -14.54 3.13
CA GLU A 55 -6.87 -15.31 4.28
C GLU A 55 -7.13 -14.40 5.48
N SER A 56 -8.21 -14.68 6.22
CA SER A 56 -8.62 -13.86 7.37
C SER A 56 -7.54 -13.73 8.45
N THR A 57 -6.73 -14.77 8.64
CA THR A 57 -5.56 -14.78 9.53
C THR A 57 -4.50 -13.78 9.07
N THR A 58 -4.17 -13.77 7.77
CA THR A 58 -3.25 -12.81 7.17
C THR A 58 -3.77 -11.38 7.31
N VAL A 59 -5.05 -11.15 7.00
CA VAL A 59 -5.69 -9.82 7.15
C VAL A 59 -5.60 -9.33 8.61
N LYS A 60 -5.87 -10.19 9.59
CA LYS A 60 -5.73 -9.84 11.02
C LYS A 60 -4.30 -9.47 11.40
N LEU A 61 -3.31 -10.22 10.90
CA LEU A 61 -1.89 -9.94 11.15
C LEU A 61 -1.44 -8.60 10.58
N LEU A 62 -2.06 -8.15 9.48
CA LEU A 62 -1.83 -6.82 8.89
C LEU A 62 -2.56 -5.68 9.64
N GLY A 63 -3.22 -5.95 10.76
CA GLY A 63 -4.02 -4.95 11.49
C GLY A 63 -5.42 -4.74 10.92
N ALA A 64 -5.98 -5.75 10.24
CA ALA A 64 -7.30 -5.74 9.61
C ALA A 64 -7.55 -4.59 8.60
N PRO A 65 -6.62 -4.31 7.67
CA PRO A 65 -6.83 -3.28 6.65
C PRO A 65 -7.89 -3.73 5.65
N LYS A 66 -8.38 -2.78 4.84
CA LYS A 66 -9.12 -3.15 3.63
C LYS A 66 -8.18 -3.81 2.65
N THR A 67 -8.60 -4.94 2.10
CA THR A 67 -7.80 -5.70 1.14
C THR A 67 -8.64 -6.17 -0.03
N LEU A 68 -8.01 -6.24 -1.19
CA LEU A 68 -8.53 -6.90 -2.37
C LEU A 68 -7.47 -7.88 -2.86
N GLY A 69 -7.90 -9.12 -3.13
CA GLY A 69 -7.03 -10.14 -3.71
C GLY A 69 -7.65 -10.70 -4.97
N ARG A 70 -6.83 -10.84 -6.02
CA ARG A 70 -7.26 -11.33 -7.33
C ARG A 70 -6.19 -12.21 -7.95
N GLN A 71 -6.64 -13.23 -8.66
CA GLN A 71 -5.78 -13.99 -9.57
C GLN A 71 -6.16 -13.66 -11.00
N TYR A 72 -5.21 -13.16 -11.77
CA TYR A 72 -5.36 -12.93 -13.20
C TYR A 72 -4.86 -14.14 -13.96
N LYS A 73 -5.70 -14.67 -14.87
CA LYS A 73 -5.35 -15.78 -15.75
C LYS A 73 -5.41 -15.33 -17.20
N ASN A 74 -4.41 -15.72 -17.99
CA ASN A 74 -4.42 -15.51 -19.44
C ASN A 74 -5.03 -16.72 -20.17
N PRO A 75 -5.19 -16.67 -21.52
CA PRO A 75 -5.75 -17.79 -22.30
C PRO A 75 -4.95 -19.10 -22.26
N PHE A 76 -3.71 -19.06 -21.76
CA PHE A 76 -2.85 -20.23 -21.57
C PHE A 76 -2.90 -20.77 -20.14
N ASP A 77 -3.85 -20.29 -19.32
CA ASP A 77 -4.04 -20.62 -17.90
C ASP A 77 -2.84 -20.27 -17.00
N GLU A 78 -2.00 -19.32 -17.43
CA GLU A 78 -0.90 -18.83 -16.61
C GLU A 78 -1.43 -17.85 -15.57
N PRO A 79 -1.13 -18.02 -14.27
CA PRO A 79 -1.66 -17.16 -13.22
C PRO A 79 -0.69 -16.04 -12.81
N VAL A 80 -1.25 -14.88 -12.45
CA VAL A 80 -0.58 -13.82 -11.68
C VAL A 80 -1.51 -13.44 -10.53
N ASP A 81 -1.06 -13.68 -9.31
CA ASP A 81 -1.77 -13.28 -8.10
C ASP A 81 -1.43 -11.83 -7.76
N VAL A 82 -2.45 -11.04 -7.40
CA VAL A 82 -2.31 -9.63 -7.03
C VAL A 82 -3.09 -9.36 -5.76
N HIS A 83 -2.42 -8.74 -4.79
CA HIS A 83 -3.02 -8.20 -3.58
C HIS A 83 -2.88 -6.68 -3.57
N VAL A 84 -3.98 -5.99 -3.29
CA VAL A 84 -4.04 -4.55 -3.05
C VAL A 84 -4.51 -4.34 -1.62
N ILE A 85 -3.71 -3.65 -0.82
CA ILE A 85 -3.92 -3.48 0.61
C ILE A 85 -3.95 -1.98 0.89
N SER A 86 -5.00 -1.50 1.56
CA SER A 86 -5.08 -0.08 1.93
C SER A 86 -3.97 0.29 2.92
N GLY A 87 -3.40 1.48 2.76
CA GLY A 87 -2.40 2.03 3.69
C GLY A 87 -3.01 2.58 4.98
N GLU A 88 -4.08 1.97 5.51
CA GLU A 88 -4.88 2.51 6.63
C GLU A 88 -4.12 2.55 7.96
N SER A 89 -3.22 1.59 8.18
CA SER A 89 -2.44 1.49 9.41
C SER A 89 -0.96 1.34 9.09
N PHE A 90 -0.11 1.84 10.00
CA PHE A 90 1.33 1.58 9.97
C PHE A 90 1.63 0.07 10.00
N ASP A 91 0.75 -0.71 10.65
CA ASP A 91 0.86 -2.16 10.76
C ASP A 91 0.57 -2.87 9.44
N ALA A 92 -0.28 -2.32 8.57
CA ALA A 92 -0.53 -2.90 7.24
C ALA A 92 0.74 -2.92 6.36
N TYR A 93 1.73 -2.08 6.71
CA TYR A 93 2.99 -2.00 6.01
C TYR A 93 3.94 -3.11 6.45
N HIS A 94 3.84 -4.27 5.81
CA HIS A 94 4.86 -5.30 5.90
C HIS A 94 5.66 -5.44 4.62
N GLU A 95 6.97 -5.52 4.79
CA GLU A 95 7.92 -5.84 3.74
C GLU A 95 7.77 -7.32 3.31
N PRO A 96 7.54 -7.64 2.02
CA PRO A 96 7.40 -9.02 1.58
C PRO A 96 8.56 -9.94 1.92
N ALA A 97 9.82 -9.50 1.86
CA ALA A 97 10.96 -10.33 2.25
C ALA A 97 10.90 -10.76 3.73
N MET A 98 10.32 -9.94 4.62
CA MET A 98 10.10 -10.31 6.02
C MET A 98 8.86 -11.19 6.21
N CYS A 99 7.77 -10.91 5.49
CA CYS A 99 6.57 -11.75 5.58
C CYS A 99 6.82 -13.15 5.01
N MET A 100 7.46 -13.22 3.85
CA MET A 100 7.61 -14.45 3.08
C MET A 100 8.60 -15.41 3.74
N SER A 101 9.57 -14.91 4.52
CA SER A 101 10.44 -15.77 5.33
C SER A 101 9.69 -16.57 6.40
N GLY A 102 8.63 -16.00 6.98
CA GLY A 102 7.72 -16.73 7.87
C GLY A 102 6.98 -17.90 7.18
N TYR A 103 6.91 -17.89 5.85
CA TYR A 103 6.35 -18.96 5.02
C TYR A 103 7.43 -19.83 4.35
N GLY A 104 8.67 -19.79 4.85
CA GLY A 104 9.77 -20.63 4.34
C GLY A 104 10.39 -20.15 3.03
N PHE A 105 10.18 -18.88 2.63
CA PHE A 105 10.82 -18.30 1.45
C PHE A 105 12.01 -17.41 1.82
N THR A 106 13.14 -17.64 1.14
CA THR A 106 14.31 -16.77 1.20
C THR A 106 14.34 -15.82 0.01
N LEU A 107 14.68 -14.54 0.22
CA LEU A 107 14.98 -13.60 -0.87
C LEU A 107 16.31 -13.97 -1.53
N THR A 108 16.29 -14.29 -2.82
CA THR A 108 17.49 -14.70 -3.56
C THR A 108 18.03 -13.63 -4.49
N ALA A 109 17.17 -12.72 -4.97
CA ALA A 109 17.58 -11.60 -5.81
C ALA A 109 16.55 -10.47 -5.74
N GLN A 110 17.00 -9.23 -5.93
CA GLN A 110 16.11 -8.09 -6.10
C GLN A 110 16.67 -7.05 -7.07
N ILE A 111 15.79 -6.33 -7.76
CA ILE A 111 16.11 -5.20 -8.64
C ILE A 111 14.98 -4.16 -8.58
N PHE A 112 15.25 -2.94 -9.08
CA PHE A 112 14.26 -1.86 -9.22
C PHE A 112 13.98 -1.59 -10.71
N PRO A 113 13.11 -2.39 -11.35
CA PRO A 113 12.88 -2.27 -12.78
C PRO A 113 12.02 -1.05 -13.12
N ARG A 114 12.23 -0.49 -14.31
CA ARG A 114 11.33 0.50 -14.91
C ARG A 114 10.13 -0.21 -15.53
N VAL A 115 9.12 -0.53 -14.70
CA VAL A 115 7.89 -1.20 -15.14
C VAL A 115 6.80 -0.19 -15.52
N PHE A 116 6.77 0.94 -14.82
CA PHE A 116 5.75 1.98 -14.93
C PHE A 116 6.25 3.20 -15.73
N GLU A 117 5.49 4.29 -15.67
CA GLU A 117 5.85 5.58 -16.27
C GLU A 117 7.15 6.16 -15.68
N LYS A 118 7.68 7.23 -16.30
CA LYS A 118 8.88 7.93 -15.83
C LYS A 118 8.69 8.36 -14.36
N ASP A 119 9.73 8.18 -13.55
CA ASP A 119 9.79 8.51 -12.12
C ASP A 119 8.94 7.63 -11.18
N ASN A 120 8.21 6.65 -11.73
CA ASN A 120 7.50 5.63 -10.96
C ASN A 120 8.34 4.36 -10.82
N SER A 121 8.45 3.89 -9.59
CA SER A 121 9.29 2.74 -9.23
C SER A 121 8.48 1.56 -8.69
N ALA A 122 9.03 0.38 -8.93
CA ALA A 122 8.61 -0.87 -8.32
C ALA A 122 9.87 -1.65 -7.92
N ARG A 123 9.71 -2.58 -6.98
CA ARG A 123 10.76 -3.50 -6.57
C ARG A 123 10.39 -4.91 -7.02
N ALA A 124 11.25 -5.51 -7.84
CA ALA A 124 11.12 -6.90 -8.22
C ALA A 124 12.00 -7.76 -7.32
N MET A 125 11.44 -8.87 -6.86
CA MET A 125 12.09 -9.83 -5.97
C MET A 125 11.93 -11.24 -6.53
N VAL A 126 12.99 -12.04 -6.42
CA VAL A 126 12.92 -13.48 -6.60
C VAL A 126 13.02 -14.10 -5.21
N LEU A 127 12.00 -14.86 -4.84
CA LEU A 127 11.94 -15.58 -3.57
C LEU A 127 11.95 -17.08 -3.87
N LYS A 128 12.71 -17.85 -3.09
CA LYS A 128 12.81 -19.31 -3.21
C LYS A 128 12.36 -19.96 -1.92
N HIS A 129 11.43 -20.91 -2.01
CA HIS A 129 11.03 -21.73 -0.88
C HIS A 129 12.15 -22.74 -0.56
N GLU A 130 12.52 -22.83 0.72
CA GLU A 130 13.68 -23.60 1.17
C GLU A 130 13.48 -25.11 0.92
N ASP A 131 12.35 -25.67 1.36
CA ASP A 131 12.10 -27.12 1.25
C ASP A 131 11.70 -27.56 -0.17
N SER A 132 10.73 -26.89 -0.78
CA SER A 132 10.17 -27.31 -2.07
C SER A 132 10.98 -26.87 -3.28
N GLY A 133 11.93 -25.94 -3.11
CA GLY A 133 12.67 -25.32 -4.21
C GLY A 133 11.82 -24.43 -5.13
N VAL A 134 10.54 -24.25 -4.85
CA VAL A 134 9.63 -23.39 -5.62
C VAL A 134 10.17 -21.97 -5.65
N ARG A 135 10.19 -21.36 -6.83
CA ARG A 135 10.60 -19.96 -7.02
C ARG A 135 9.39 -19.13 -7.38
N ILE A 136 9.27 -17.96 -6.78
CA ILE A 136 8.29 -16.95 -7.15
C ILE A 136 9.00 -15.67 -7.57
N LEU A 137 8.44 -15.00 -8.57
CA LEU A 137 8.80 -13.65 -8.95
C LEU A 137 7.72 -12.72 -8.45
N MET A 138 8.09 -11.72 -7.65
CA MET A 138 7.19 -10.75 -7.06
C MET A 138 7.55 -9.34 -7.51
N LEU A 139 6.54 -8.54 -7.82
CA LEU A 139 6.64 -7.10 -7.98
C LEU A 139 5.88 -6.43 -6.84
N PHE A 140 6.56 -5.51 -6.15
CA PHE A 140 6.06 -4.78 -5.00
C PHE A 140 6.16 -3.28 -5.26
N TRP A 141 5.09 -2.54 -4.93
CA TRP A 141 5.14 -1.08 -4.91
C TRP A 141 4.04 -0.52 -4.01
N VAL A 142 4.29 0.69 -3.51
CA VAL A 142 3.26 1.57 -2.98
C VAL A 142 2.77 2.45 -4.11
N GLN A 143 1.45 2.60 -4.24
CA GLN A 143 0.84 3.50 -5.19
C GLN A 143 -0.07 4.50 -4.49
N TYR A 144 0.12 5.78 -4.80
CA TYR A 144 -0.70 6.86 -4.29
C TYR A 144 -1.88 7.16 -5.21
N GLU A 145 -2.91 7.80 -4.68
CA GLU A 145 -4.10 8.25 -5.43
C GLU A 145 -3.78 9.22 -6.59
N ASP A 146 -2.60 9.85 -6.57
CA ASP A 146 -2.13 10.70 -7.66
C ASP A 146 -1.42 9.92 -8.78
N GLY A 147 -1.29 8.61 -8.63
CA GLY A 147 -0.61 7.73 -9.57
C GLY A 147 0.90 7.67 -9.38
N SER A 148 1.48 8.43 -8.44
CA SER A 148 2.89 8.25 -8.09
C SER A 148 3.11 6.89 -7.42
N THR A 149 4.29 6.29 -7.63
CA THR A 149 4.65 5.03 -6.99
C THR A 149 6.00 5.09 -6.31
N SER A 150 6.16 4.25 -5.30
CA SER A 150 7.44 3.99 -4.66
C SER A 150 7.67 2.49 -4.55
N GLY A 151 8.83 2.02 -5.03
CA GLY A 151 9.29 0.66 -4.79
C GLY A 151 9.89 0.44 -3.39
N ILE A 152 9.84 1.47 -2.53
CA ILE A 152 10.48 1.63 -1.22
C ILE A 152 11.75 0.77 -1.07
N GLY A 153 12.88 1.41 -1.39
CA GLY A 153 14.22 0.83 -1.37
C GLY A 153 14.65 0.32 0.01
N ASP A 154 15.63 -0.61 -0.01
CA ASP A 154 16.18 -1.39 1.12
C ASP A 154 15.62 -1.07 2.52
N MET A 155 14.42 -1.58 2.78
CA MET A 155 13.86 -1.71 4.12
C MET A 155 14.61 -2.84 4.84
N HIS A 156 15.81 -2.55 5.33
CA HIS A 156 16.49 -3.46 6.25
C HIS A 156 15.77 -3.44 7.60
N ALA A 157 15.46 -4.64 8.09
CA ALA A 157 14.52 -5.01 9.17
C ALA A 157 14.59 -4.26 10.52
N TYR A 158 15.53 -3.33 10.74
CA TYR A 158 15.70 -2.60 11.99
C TYR A 158 15.87 -1.07 11.86
N GLY A 159 16.02 -0.51 10.64
CA GLY A 159 16.21 0.93 10.42
C GLY A 159 14.92 1.75 10.24
N ASP A 160 13.76 1.11 10.35
CA ASP A 160 12.61 1.40 9.48
C ASP A 160 11.41 2.06 10.17
N ILE A 161 11.54 2.43 11.45
CA ILE A 161 10.51 3.23 12.13
C ILE A 161 10.36 4.57 11.39
N SER A 162 11.45 5.17 10.91
CA SER A 162 11.42 6.47 10.24
C SER A 162 10.71 6.45 8.88
N GLN A 163 10.86 5.40 8.06
CA GLN A 163 10.13 5.33 6.78
C GLN A 163 8.68 4.93 6.98
N ARG A 164 8.40 3.98 7.88
CA ARG A 164 7.03 3.68 8.30
C ARG A 164 6.34 4.95 8.79
N MET A 165 7.00 5.68 9.71
CA MET A 165 6.56 7.00 10.18
C MET A 165 6.42 7.98 9.03
N ASN A 166 7.35 8.09 8.07
CA ASN A 166 7.21 9.01 6.94
C ASN A 166 6.04 8.67 6.03
N VAL A 167 5.77 7.40 5.75
CA VAL A 167 4.62 6.99 4.94
C VAL A 167 3.34 7.36 5.66
N GLY A 168 3.16 6.95 6.92
CA GLY A 168 1.94 7.32 7.64
C GLY A 168 1.86 8.80 8.01
N TRP A 169 2.98 9.50 8.23
CA TRP A 169 3.03 10.95 8.41
C TRP A 169 2.66 11.68 7.12
N ASN A 170 3.10 11.22 5.95
CA ASN A 170 2.65 11.76 4.68
C ASN A 170 1.16 11.50 4.45
N THR A 171 0.65 10.32 4.82
CA THR A 171 -0.80 10.04 4.77
C THR A 171 -1.59 10.96 5.72
N VAL A 172 -1.07 11.22 6.92
CA VAL A 172 -1.66 12.12 7.92
C VAL A 172 -1.62 13.58 7.47
N MET A 173 -0.43 14.08 7.13
CA MET A 173 -0.16 15.50 6.92
C MET A 173 -0.48 15.93 5.49
N ASN A 174 -0.04 15.16 4.48
CA ASN A 174 -0.26 15.51 3.07
C ASN A 174 -1.60 14.99 2.54
N GLY A 175 -2.27 14.09 3.27
CA GLY A 175 -3.61 13.60 2.94
C GLY A 175 -3.68 12.69 1.71
N LYS A 176 -2.54 12.34 1.11
CA LYS A 176 -2.48 11.45 -0.05
C LYS A 176 -2.78 10.03 0.40
N GLN A 177 -3.85 9.45 -0.13
CA GLN A 177 -4.10 8.03 0.08
C GLN A 177 -3.14 7.17 -0.71
N CYS A 178 -2.84 6.00 -0.17
CA CYS A 178 -2.01 5.02 -0.84
C CYS A 178 -2.51 3.61 -0.60
N VAL A 179 -2.10 2.73 -1.51
CA VAL A 179 -2.23 1.30 -1.37
C VAL A 179 -0.88 0.63 -1.57
N ILE A 180 -0.71 -0.50 -0.90
CA ILE A 180 0.40 -1.41 -1.11
C ILE A 180 -0.07 -2.45 -2.11
N VAL A 181 0.71 -2.65 -3.18
CA VAL A 181 0.42 -3.64 -4.20
C VAL A 181 1.51 -4.69 -4.22
N ARG A 182 1.09 -5.95 -4.18
CA ARG A 182 1.93 -7.14 -4.31
C ARG A 182 1.40 -7.96 -5.47
N ALA A 183 2.14 -8.03 -6.56
CA ALA A 183 1.85 -8.92 -7.67
C ALA A 183 2.90 -10.02 -7.70
N TYR A 184 2.53 -11.29 -7.88
CA TYR A 184 3.50 -12.37 -7.99
C TYR A 184 3.01 -13.52 -8.85
N THR A 185 3.96 -14.31 -9.33
CA THR A 185 3.71 -15.54 -10.08
C THR A 185 4.81 -16.56 -9.79
N ARG A 186 4.50 -17.84 -9.98
CA ARG A 186 5.49 -18.91 -9.85
C ARG A 186 6.37 -18.95 -11.10
N ILE A 187 7.67 -19.14 -10.90
CA ILE A 187 8.60 -19.44 -12.00
C ILE A 187 8.52 -20.93 -12.27
N ALA A 188 7.88 -21.31 -13.39
CA ALA A 188 7.74 -22.70 -13.78
C ALA A 188 9.12 -23.39 -13.91
N PRO A 189 9.25 -24.70 -13.64
CA PRO A 189 10.51 -25.42 -13.80
C PRO A 189 11.09 -25.33 -15.22
N GLY A 190 10.22 -25.29 -16.25
CA GLY A 190 10.61 -25.10 -17.65
C GLY A 190 11.01 -23.66 -18.02
N ASP A 191 10.65 -22.67 -17.19
CA ASP A 191 11.05 -21.26 -17.36
C ASP A 191 12.33 -20.99 -16.55
N GLY A 192 13.42 -21.65 -16.92
CA GLY A 192 14.69 -21.57 -16.18
C GLY A 192 15.17 -20.13 -15.95
N SER A 193 14.92 -19.25 -16.92
CA SER A 193 15.28 -17.82 -16.89
C SER A 193 14.26 -16.92 -16.19
N GLY A 194 13.05 -17.40 -15.90
CA GLY A 194 11.95 -16.57 -15.40
C GLY A 194 11.42 -15.55 -16.42
N ALA A 195 11.72 -15.71 -17.71
CA ALA A 195 11.37 -14.73 -18.73
C ALA A 195 9.86 -14.67 -18.99
N GLN A 196 9.20 -15.83 -18.97
CA GLN A 196 7.75 -15.93 -19.13
C GLN A 196 7.04 -15.39 -17.88
N ALA A 197 7.47 -15.82 -16.70
CA ALA A 197 6.99 -15.30 -15.42
C ALA A 197 7.12 -13.76 -15.36
N ARG A 198 8.27 -13.21 -15.76
CA ARG A 198 8.52 -11.76 -15.78
C ARG A 198 7.61 -11.01 -16.75
N ARG A 199 7.43 -11.53 -17.97
CA ARG A 199 6.55 -10.92 -18.98
C ARG A 199 5.12 -10.82 -18.43
N ASN A 200 4.61 -11.94 -17.93
CA ASN A 200 3.26 -12.06 -17.40
C ASN A 200 3.04 -11.12 -16.22
N LEU A 201 3.98 -11.13 -15.26
CA LEU A 201 3.94 -10.25 -14.10
C LEU A 201 3.95 -8.77 -14.49
N TYR A 202 4.80 -8.37 -15.45
CA TYR A 202 4.90 -6.96 -15.87
C TYR A 202 3.66 -6.48 -16.62
N GLU A 203 3.05 -7.32 -17.43
CA GLU A 203 1.82 -6.99 -18.15
C GLU A 203 0.66 -6.71 -17.17
N VAL A 204 0.40 -7.65 -16.27
CA VAL A 204 -0.63 -7.51 -15.22
C VAL A 204 -0.32 -6.32 -14.31
N SER A 205 0.93 -6.15 -13.88
CA SER A 205 1.32 -5.03 -13.00
C SER A 205 1.10 -3.67 -13.66
N ARG A 206 1.35 -3.52 -14.96
CA ARG A 206 1.07 -2.26 -15.69
C ARG A 206 -0.42 -1.98 -15.83
N GLY A 207 -1.22 -3.01 -16.10
CA GLY A 207 -2.68 -2.88 -16.14
C GLY A 207 -3.24 -2.47 -14.77
N MET A 208 -2.77 -3.13 -13.71
CA MET A 208 -3.10 -2.82 -12.33
C MET A 208 -2.72 -1.37 -11.98
N TYR A 209 -1.49 -0.96 -12.27
CA TYR A 209 -1.01 0.40 -12.06
C TYR A 209 -1.93 1.45 -12.72
N LYS A 210 -2.29 1.24 -14.00
CA LYS A 210 -3.20 2.14 -14.72
C LYS A 210 -4.59 2.17 -14.11
N GLY A 211 -5.13 1.01 -13.73
CA GLY A 211 -6.43 0.90 -13.07
C GLY A 211 -6.50 1.70 -11.77
N ILE A 212 -5.53 1.48 -10.88
CA ILE A 212 -5.43 2.20 -9.61
C ILE A 212 -5.24 3.71 -9.83
N LYS A 213 -4.41 4.11 -10.81
CA LYS A 213 -4.18 5.53 -11.15
C LYS A 213 -5.48 6.21 -11.62
N ASN A 214 -6.27 5.51 -12.45
CA ASN A 214 -7.54 6.03 -12.94
C ASN A 214 -8.59 6.13 -11.82
N ASP A 215 -8.69 5.15 -10.93
CA ASP A 215 -9.60 5.26 -9.78
C ASP A 215 -9.15 6.38 -8.82
N GLY A 216 -7.84 6.52 -8.60
CA GLY A 216 -7.28 7.56 -7.75
C GLY A 216 -7.60 9.00 -8.23
N SER A 217 -7.65 9.24 -9.55
CA SER A 217 -8.11 10.55 -10.05
C SER A 217 -9.59 10.80 -9.74
N ILE A 218 -10.44 9.80 -9.95
CA ILE A 218 -11.88 9.88 -9.63
C ILE A 218 -12.10 10.08 -8.12
N TRP A 219 -11.33 9.39 -7.29
CA TRP A 219 -11.36 9.51 -5.84
C TRP A 219 -11.04 10.94 -5.38
N ARG A 220 -9.97 11.54 -5.93
CA ARG A 220 -9.56 12.92 -5.59
C ARG A 220 -10.61 13.95 -5.99
N ASP A 221 -11.23 13.79 -7.15
CA ASP A 221 -12.29 14.68 -7.61
C ASP A 221 -13.50 14.64 -6.67
N ARG A 222 -13.91 13.42 -6.26
CA ARG A 222 -15.00 13.22 -5.28
C ARG A 222 -14.67 13.84 -3.92
N SER A 223 -13.48 13.56 -3.41
CA SER A 223 -13.03 14.05 -2.10
C SER A 223 -12.94 15.58 -2.06
N SER A 224 -12.47 16.20 -3.15
CA SER A 224 -12.38 17.65 -3.30
C SER A 224 -13.77 18.30 -3.34
N LYS A 225 -14.74 17.67 -4.02
CA LYS A 225 -16.12 18.17 -4.09
C LYS A 225 -16.81 18.12 -2.73
N LEU A 226 -16.66 17.02 -1.99
CA LEU A 226 -17.23 16.88 -0.64
C LEU A 226 -16.65 17.90 0.35
N ALA A 227 -15.33 18.14 0.29
CA ALA A 227 -14.68 19.13 1.13
C ALA A 227 -15.22 20.56 0.89
N ARG A 228 -15.53 20.92 -0.37
CA ARG A 228 -16.11 22.22 -0.71
C ARG A 228 -17.54 22.39 -0.20
N ILE A 229 -18.36 21.34 -0.31
CA ILE A 229 -19.75 21.35 0.20
C ILE A 229 -19.75 21.58 1.71
N SER A 230 -18.93 20.81 2.44
CA SER A 230 -18.82 20.96 3.90
C SER A 230 -18.35 22.35 4.34
N LEU A 231 -17.50 23.02 3.56
CA LEU A 231 -17.04 24.39 3.87
C LEU A 231 -18.07 25.47 3.49
N GLY A 232 -18.87 25.24 2.43
CA GLY A 232 -19.96 26.14 2.05
C GLY A 232 -21.09 26.17 3.08
N GLU A 233 -21.50 25.00 3.57
CA GLU A 233 -22.53 24.88 4.62
C GLU A 233 -22.13 25.55 5.95
N ILE A 234 -20.83 25.69 6.22
CA ILE A 234 -20.33 26.38 7.43
C ILE A 234 -20.43 27.91 7.27
N ASN A 235 -20.24 28.45 6.05
CA ASN A 235 -20.29 29.89 5.81
C ASN A 235 -21.72 30.43 5.66
N ASP A 236 -22.68 29.58 5.27
CA ASP A 236 -24.10 29.97 5.18
C ASP A 236 -24.84 29.87 6.54
N ALA A 237 -24.17 29.34 7.58
CA ALA A 237 -24.70 29.18 8.94
C ALA A 237 -24.22 30.26 9.94
N SER A 238 -23.52 31.30 9.47
CA SER A 238 -23.02 32.43 10.26
C SER A 238 -23.63 33.76 9.84
#